data_AF-T1B2L0-F1
#
_entry.id   AF-T1B2L0-F1
#
_cell.length_a   1.000
_cell.length_b   1.000
_cell.length_c   1.000
_cell.angle_alpha   90.00
_cell.angle_beta   90.00
_cell.angle_gamma   90.00
#
_symmetry.space_group_name_H-M   'P 1'
#
loop_
_entity.id
_entity.type
_entity.pdbx_description
1 polymer ?
#
loop_
_entity_poly.entity_id
_entity_poly.type
_entity_poly.pdbx_seq_one_letter_code
_entity_poly.pdbx_strand_id
1 'polypeptide(L)'
;MKRPPSTPYKAKLASGPLSVRVFWRERTGGWYVGASFEPVDLPWPEPSRLMLGVDINPDHLAWSLVNRSGNPTTWGKIVLSLTGEAHHDADAIGVAVAGLVAIAKSEGAAIAHEDLDFSRSRAGLRYLPRRLARLLSSFSYNQILTTLASRCASYGVRHVPVNPAWTSVLGQANYAGVHGVSVDQGAACVIARRALGFSSRLRPAVAWALPGAKRPSRIGRKPPVGTCINFAGRRRRWGSAVPPGTVVGCA
;
A
#
# COMPACT_ATOMS: atom_id res chain seq x y z
N MET A 1 -2.85 45.55 3.59
CA MET A 1 -2.78 44.18 4.16
C MET A 1 -3.50 43.23 3.22
N LYS A 2 -2.82 42.20 2.68
CA LYS A 2 -3.45 41.23 1.78
C LYS A 2 -4.40 40.35 2.58
N ARG A 3 -5.67 40.28 2.16
CA ARG A 3 -6.67 39.34 2.69
C ARG A 3 -6.07 37.92 2.61
N PRO A 4 -6.10 37.11 3.70
CA PRO A 4 -5.68 35.72 3.59
C PRO A 4 -6.52 35.02 2.51
N PRO A 5 -5.93 34.08 1.75
CA PRO A 5 -6.67 33.35 0.72
C PRO A 5 -7.92 32.76 1.36
N SER A 6 -9.07 32.98 0.70
CA SER A 6 -10.38 32.48 1.14
C SER A 6 -10.24 30.99 1.47
N THR A 7 -10.38 30.67 2.74
CA THR A 7 -10.32 29.32 3.27
C THR A 7 -11.33 28.48 2.47
N PRO A 8 -10.93 27.39 1.77
CA PRO A 8 -11.85 26.63 0.92
C PRO A 8 -12.87 25.81 1.73
N TYR A 9 -12.81 25.89 3.06
CA TYR A 9 -13.72 25.20 3.95
C TYR A 9 -15.04 25.98 4.02
N LYS A 10 -15.98 25.64 3.13
CA LYS A 10 -17.39 25.72 3.50
C LYS A 10 -17.54 24.86 4.75
N ALA A 11 -17.61 25.50 5.91
CA ALA A 11 -17.90 24.83 7.17
C ALA A 11 -19.19 24.02 6.96
N LYS A 12 -19.08 22.69 6.95
CA LYS A 12 -20.28 21.85 7.02
C LYS A 12 -20.85 22.08 8.41
N LEU A 13 -22.11 22.52 8.47
CA LEU A 13 -22.86 22.65 9.71
C LEU A 13 -22.84 21.28 10.42
N ALA A 14 -22.07 21.18 11.50
CA ALA A 14 -22.25 20.10 12.45
C ALA A 14 -23.55 20.40 13.21
N SER A 15 -24.48 19.47 13.23
CA SER A 15 -25.75 19.59 13.96
C SER A 15 -25.58 19.42 15.47
N GLY A 16 -24.40 19.01 15.94
CA GLY A 16 -24.07 18.81 17.34
C GLY A 16 -23.29 19.97 17.98
N PRO A 17 -23.33 20.11 19.31
CA PRO A 17 -22.58 21.13 20.03
C PRO A 17 -21.06 20.93 19.87
N LEU A 18 -20.34 22.05 19.70
CA LEU A 18 -18.89 22.07 19.57
C LEU A 18 -18.28 22.55 20.90
N SER A 19 -17.48 21.68 21.54
CA SER A 19 -16.79 22.04 22.78
C SER A 19 -15.44 22.66 22.45
N VAL A 20 -15.24 23.92 22.81
CA VAL A 20 -13.97 24.64 22.64
C VAL A 20 -13.34 24.87 24.00
N ARG A 21 -12.08 24.45 24.15
CA ARG A 21 -11.23 24.76 25.30
C ARG A 21 -10.09 25.64 24.84
N VAL A 22 -9.97 26.83 25.44
CA VAL A 22 -8.84 27.72 25.25
C VAL A 22 -7.95 27.62 26.49
N PHE A 23 -6.65 27.40 26.31
CA PHE A 23 -5.71 27.29 27.42
C PHE A 23 -4.34 27.84 27.06
N TRP A 24 -3.68 28.45 28.03
CA TRP A 24 -2.30 28.93 27.90
C TRP A 24 -1.34 27.77 28.20
N ARG A 25 -0.26 27.66 27.42
CA ARG A 25 0.79 26.66 27.64
C ARG A 25 2.13 27.36 27.85
N GLU A 26 2.55 27.46 29.10
CA GLU A 26 3.76 28.18 29.52
C GLU A 26 5.03 27.67 28.82
N ARG A 27 5.20 26.34 28.72
CA ARG A 27 6.37 25.71 28.09
C ARG A 27 6.62 26.18 26.65
N THR A 28 5.57 26.56 25.93
CA THR A 28 5.63 27.03 24.54
C THR A 28 5.32 28.52 24.40
N GLY A 29 5.02 29.22 25.51
CA GLY A 29 4.67 30.64 25.52
C GLY A 29 3.50 31.01 24.61
N GLY A 30 2.46 30.18 24.54
CA GLY A 30 1.40 30.35 23.55
C GLY A 30 0.01 29.93 24.03
N TRP A 31 -1.02 30.55 23.43
CA TRP A 31 -2.41 30.15 23.57
C TRP A 31 -2.74 28.99 22.63
N TYR A 32 -3.45 28.00 23.15
CA TYR A 32 -3.92 26.84 22.39
C TYR A 32 -5.44 26.78 22.44
N VAL A 33 -6.01 26.32 21.33
CA VAL A 33 -7.45 26.09 21.18
C VAL A 33 -7.65 24.63 20.85
N GLY A 34 -8.26 23.88 21.76
CA GLY A 34 -8.75 22.53 21.52
C GLY A 34 -10.24 22.59 21.18
N ALA A 35 -10.62 22.05 20.02
CA ALA A 35 -12.02 21.89 19.63
C ALA A 35 -12.36 20.40 19.60
N SER A 36 -13.45 20.02 20.26
CA SER A 36 -14.03 18.67 20.22
C SER A 36 -15.41 18.74 19.57
N PHE A 37 -15.65 17.89 18.60
CA PHE A 37 -16.91 17.78 17.86
C PHE A 37 -17.12 16.33 17.46
N GLU A 38 -18.38 15.95 17.30
CA GLU A 38 -18.72 14.66 16.73
C GLU A 38 -18.54 14.71 15.20
N PRO A 39 -17.71 13.84 14.62
CA PRO A 39 -17.51 13.81 13.17
C PRO A 39 -18.83 13.40 12.49
N VAL A 40 -19.23 14.17 11.48
CA VAL A 40 -20.36 13.79 10.62
C VAL A 40 -19.92 12.63 9.74
N ASP A 41 -20.64 11.50 9.81
CA ASP A 41 -20.47 10.39 8.88
C ASP A 41 -20.87 10.84 7.46
N LEU A 42 -19.87 11.20 6.67
CA LEU A 42 -20.07 11.56 5.27
C LEU A 42 -19.99 10.30 4.41
N PRO A 43 -20.82 10.19 3.36
CA PRO A 43 -20.64 9.14 2.38
C PRO A 43 -19.22 9.26 1.79
N TRP A 44 -18.51 8.15 1.80
CA TRP A 44 -17.17 8.10 1.21
C TRP A 44 -17.24 8.51 -0.26
N PRO A 45 -16.26 9.29 -0.76
CA PRO A 45 -16.20 9.61 -2.17
C PRO A 45 -16.15 8.33 -3.02
N GLU A 46 -16.54 8.47 -4.29
CA GLU A 46 -16.46 7.42 -5.30
C GLU A 46 -15.13 6.67 -5.20
N PRO A 47 -15.11 5.33 -5.39
CA PRO A 47 -13.91 4.53 -5.22
C PRO A 47 -12.74 5.15 -5.99
N SER A 48 -11.71 5.58 -5.25
CA SER A 48 -10.50 6.04 -5.90
C SER A 48 -9.95 4.91 -6.74
N ARG A 49 -9.54 5.29 -7.95
CA ARG A 49 -9.00 4.35 -8.90
C ARG A 49 -7.49 4.12 -8.66
N LEU A 50 -6.90 4.81 -7.68
CA LEU A 50 -5.53 4.63 -7.19
C LEU A 50 -5.59 4.23 -5.71
N MET A 51 -4.64 3.41 -5.29
CA MET A 51 -4.59 2.93 -3.90
C MET A 51 -3.19 3.11 -3.33
N LEU A 52 -3.10 3.83 -2.21
CA LEU A 52 -1.91 3.96 -1.40
C LEU A 52 -1.96 2.89 -0.30
N GLY A 53 -1.23 1.79 -0.48
CA GLY A 53 -1.11 0.79 0.56
C GLY A 53 -0.07 1.20 1.60
N VAL A 54 -0.30 0.82 2.84
CA VAL A 54 0.52 1.18 3.99
C VAL A 54 0.81 -0.05 4.84
N ASP A 55 2.09 -0.28 5.09
CA ASP A 55 2.61 -1.29 6.00
C ASP A 55 3.18 -0.57 7.24
N ILE A 56 2.61 -0.87 8.40
CA ILE A 56 2.91 -0.15 9.65
C ILE A 56 4.03 -0.88 10.38
N ASN A 57 5.17 -0.21 10.57
CA ASN A 57 6.33 -0.73 11.29
C ASN A 57 6.61 0.11 12.56
N PRO A 58 7.40 -0.39 13.53
CA PRO A 58 7.66 0.35 14.77
C PRO A 58 8.36 1.69 14.55
N ASP A 59 9.17 1.79 13.51
CA ASP A 59 10.09 2.89 13.24
C ASP A 59 9.73 3.67 11.97
N HIS A 60 8.75 3.20 11.19
CA HIS A 60 8.30 3.89 9.98
C HIS A 60 6.95 3.38 9.45
N LEU A 61 6.29 4.20 8.64
CA LEU A 61 5.19 3.82 7.77
C LEU A 61 5.74 3.61 6.36
N ALA A 62 5.79 2.36 5.89
CA ALA A 62 6.14 2.08 4.50
C ALA A 62 4.90 2.20 3.64
N TRP A 63 5.01 2.85 2.48
CA TRP A 63 3.87 3.05 1.58
C TRP A 63 4.21 2.71 0.14
N SER A 64 3.19 2.29 -0.62
CA SER A 64 3.29 2.09 -2.06
C SER A 64 1.99 2.50 -2.75
N LEU A 65 2.12 3.31 -3.80
CA LEU A 65 1.02 3.71 -4.66
C LEU A 65 0.85 2.68 -5.78
N VAL A 66 -0.38 2.22 -5.94
CA VAL A 66 -0.76 1.24 -6.94
C VAL A 66 -1.85 1.80 -7.83
N ASN A 67 -1.67 1.65 -9.14
CA ASN A 67 -2.62 2.13 -10.12
C ASN A 67 -3.82 1.18 -10.33
N ARG A 68 -4.75 1.62 -11.19
CA ARG A 68 -5.97 0.88 -11.59
C ARG A 68 -5.73 -0.55 -12.04
N SER A 69 -4.58 -0.79 -12.66
CA SER A 69 -4.19 -2.11 -13.19
C SER A 69 -3.47 -2.97 -12.16
N GLY A 70 -3.33 -2.48 -10.92
CA GLY A 70 -2.64 -3.15 -9.84
C GLY A 70 -1.12 -3.01 -9.89
N ASN A 71 -0.56 -2.16 -10.75
CA ASN A 71 0.89 -2.01 -10.85
C ASN A 71 1.38 -0.93 -9.88
N PRO A 72 2.45 -1.20 -9.09
CA PRO A 72 3.06 -0.17 -8.26
C PRO A 72 3.71 0.90 -9.14
N THR A 73 3.52 2.17 -8.77
CA THR A 73 4.07 3.34 -9.48
C THR A 73 5.13 4.06 -8.67
N THR A 74 4.88 4.22 -7.38
CA THR A 74 5.75 4.93 -6.43
C THR A 74 5.70 4.27 -5.07
N TRP A 75 6.72 4.51 -4.26
CA TRP A 75 6.85 3.95 -2.92
C TRP A 75 7.76 4.85 -2.08
N GLY A 76 7.65 4.70 -0.76
CA GLY A 76 8.46 5.46 0.17
C GLY A 76 8.32 4.96 1.59
N LYS A 77 8.93 5.70 2.52
CA LYS A 77 8.85 5.46 3.95
C LYS A 77 8.69 6.81 4.65
N ILE A 78 7.86 6.86 5.69
CA ILE A 78 7.75 7.99 6.60
C ILE A 78 8.27 7.53 7.95
N VAL A 79 9.33 8.14 8.45
CA VAL A 79 9.96 7.74 9.72
C VAL A 79 9.03 8.05 10.90
N LEU A 80 8.95 7.11 11.85
CA LEU A 80 8.28 7.27 13.14
C LEU A 80 9.35 7.39 14.24
N SER A 81 9.59 8.62 14.67
CA SER A 81 10.54 8.92 15.75
C SER A 81 9.85 8.76 17.11
N LEU A 82 9.58 7.51 17.51
CA LEU A 82 8.95 7.21 18.80
C LEU A 82 10.01 7.23 19.92
N THR A 83 9.73 7.98 20.99
CA THR A 83 10.60 8.11 22.18
C THR A 83 10.14 7.23 23.34
N GLY A 84 8.90 6.71 23.28
CA GLY A 84 8.27 5.95 24.37
C GLY A 84 7.54 6.83 25.38
N GLU A 85 7.57 8.15 25.21
CA GLU A 85 6.77 9.10 25.97
C GLU A 85 5.45 9.37 25.25
N ALA A 86 4.32 9.06 25.90
CA ALA A 86 3.01 9.03 25.25
C ALA A 86 2.63 10.31 24.49
N HIS A 87 3.00 11.50 24.99
CA HIS A 87 2.72 12.76 24.31
C HIS A 87 3.61 12.96 23.07
N HIS A 88 4.91 12.65 23.17
CA HIS A 88 5.84 12.81 22.07
C HIS A 88 5.54 11.81 20.95
N ASP A 89 5.18 10.58 21.31
CA ASP A 89 4.76 9.54 20.37
C ASP A 89 3.47 9.95 19.66
N ALA A 90 2.49 10.53 20.37
CA ALA A 90 1.25 11.03 19.77
C ALA A 90 1.51 12.11 18.71
N ASP A 91 2.38 13.07 19.01
CA ASP A 91 2.75 14.13 18.07
C ASP A 91 3.49 13.56 16.85
N ALA A 92 4.46 12.67 17.07
CA ALA A 92 5.22 12.01 16.00
C ALA A 92 4.31 11.19 15.07
N ILE A 93 3.39 10.42 15.64
CA ILE A 93 2.36 9.68 14.91
C ILE A 93 1.47 10.65 14.12
N GLY A 94 1.03 11.74 14.75
CA GLY A 94 0.21 12.77 14.13
C GLY A 94 0.86 13.39 12.89
N VAL A 95 2.15 13.72 12.97
CA VAL A 95 2.94 14.26 11.86
C VAL A 95 3.10 13.21 10.74
N ALA A 96 3.45 11.98 11.08
CA ALA A 96 3.66 10.93 10.10
C ALA A 96 2.38 10.58 9.33
N VAL A 97 1.26 10.44 10.04
CA VAL A 97 -0.06 10.18 9.44
C VAL A 97 -0.52 11.37 8.60
N ALA A 98 -0.27 12.61 9.03
CA ALA A 98 -0.59 13.79 8.22
C ALA A 98 0.18 13.80 6.89
N GLY A 99 1.47 13.44 6.90
CA GLY A 99 2.27 13.28 5.68
C GLY A 99 1.71 12.20 4.76
N LEU A 100 1.32 11.06 5.31
CA LEU A 100 0.71 9.95 4.56
C LEU A 100 -0.60 10.36 3.88
N VAL A 101 -1.51 11.02 4.62
CA VAL A 101 -2.80 11.50 4.08
C VAL A 101 -2.59 12.60 3.04
N ALA A 102 -1.57 13.44 3.20
CA ALA A 102 -1.21 14.44 2.20
C ALA A 102 -0.78 13.79 0.87
N ILE A 103 0.03 12.73 0.91
CA ILE A 103 0.42 11.94 -0.28
C ILE A 103 -0.83 11.34 -0.94
N ALA A 104 -1.69 10.68 -0.17
CA ALA A 104 -2.91 10.08 -0.72
C ALA A 104 -3.80 11.15 -1.40
N LYS A 105 -3.94 12.31 -0.76
CA LYS A 105 -4.73 13.43 -1.29
C LYS A 105 -4.13 14.03 -2.56
N SER A 106 -2.81 14.22 -2.63
CA SER A 106 -2.16 14.78 -3.82
C SER A 106 -2.27 13.84 -5.02
N GLU A 107 -2.22 12.53 -4.78
CA GLU A 107 -2.38 11.51 -5.81
C GLU A 107 -3.86 11.23 -6.15
N GLY A 108 -4.82 11.73 -5.35
CA GLY A 108 -6.23 11.35 -5.47
C GLY A 108 -6.47 9.87 -5.18
N ALA A 109 -5.64 9.25 -4.32
CA ALA A 109 -5.69 7.84 -3.94
C ALA A 109 -6.51 7.61 -2.66
N ALA A 110 -7.14 6.44 -2.56
CA ALA A 110 -7.59 5.91 -1.27
C ALA A 110 -6.41 5.29 -0.51
N ILE A 111 -6.54 5.11 0.80
CA ILE A 111 -5.51 4.47 1.63
C ILE A 111 -5.93 3.06 2.00
N ALA A 112 -5.09 2.07 1.76
CA ALA A 112 -5.27 0.72 2.28
C ALA A 112 -4.29 0.50 3.43
N HIS A 113 -4.79 -0.04 4.54
CA HIS A 113 -3.97 -0.44 5.67
C HIS A 113 -4.38 -1.84 6.11
N GLU A 114 -3.46 -2.54 6.75
CA GLU A 114 -3.76 -3.83 7.34
C GLU A 114 -4.78 -3.71 8.49
N ASP A 115 -5.60 -4.76 8.64
CA ASP A 115 -6.53 -4.96 9.74
C ASP A 115 -5.94 -5.99 10.71
N LEU A 116 -5.18 -5.50 11.70
CA LEU A 116 -4.61 -6.36 12.72
C LEU A 116 -5.55 -6.41 13.93
N ASP A 117 -6.19 -7.57 14.13
CA ASP A 117 -6.92 -7.86 15.35
C ASP A 117 -5.94 -8.29 16.46
N PHE A 118 -5.60 -7.36 17.36
CA PHE A 118 -4.74 -7.64 18.52
C PHE A 118 -5.48 -8.22 19.72
N SER A 119 -6.79 -8.49 19.62
CA SER A 119 -7.55 -9.09 20.72
C SER A 119 -6.96 -10.44 21.16
N ARG A 120 -6.38 -11.20 20.21
CA ARG A 120 -5.77 -12.53 20.45
C ARG A 120 -4.32 -12.49 20.95
N SER A 121 -3.58 -11.41 20.75
CA SER A 121 -2.11 -11.35 20.97
C SER A 121 -1.68 -11.04 22.40
N ARG A 122 -2.62 -10.62 23.28
CA ARG A 122 -2.32 -10.19 24.66
C ARG A 122 -1.78 -11.30 25.57
N ALA A 123 -2.11 -12.56 25.30
CA ALA A 123 -1.74 -13.69 26.17
C ALA A 123 -0.26 -14.13 26.06
N GLY A 124 0.50 -13.63 25.08
CA GLY A 124 1.84 -14.13 24.75
C GLY A 124 2.95 -13.08 24.63
N LEU A 125 2.68 -11.79 24.90
CA LEU A 125 3.59 -10.67 24.61
C LEU A 125 5.01 -10.87 25.17
N ARG A 126 5.12 -11.54 26.32
CA ARG A 126 6.38 -11.85 27.02
C ARG A 126 7.29 -12.83 26.27
N TYR A 127 6.71 -13.67 25.41
CA TYR A 127 7.41 -14.71 24.65
C TYR A 127 7.62 -14.34 23.18
N LEU A 128 7.17 -13.15 22.75
CA LEU A 128 7.32 -12.68 21.38
C LEU A 128 8.69 -12.02 21.17
N PRO A 129 9.28 -12.17 19.97
CA PRO A 129 10.52 -11.48 19.62
C PRO A 129 10.41 -9.98 19.88
N ARG A 130 11.48 -9.36 20.38
CA ARG A 130 11.50 -7.94 20.81
C ARG A 130 10.97 -6.95 19.75
N ARG A 131 11.20 -7.22 18.47
CA ARG A 131 10.66 -6.44 17.33
C ARG A 131 9.14 -6.53 17.25
N LEU A 132 8.60 -7.74 17.43
CA LEU A 132 7.17 -8.01 17.43
C LEU A 132 6.51 -7.46 18.69
N ALA A 133 7.11 -7.61 19.88
CA ALA A 133 6.61 -6.99 21.11
C ALA A 133 6.55 -5.45 21.05
N ARG A 134 7.45 -4.82 20.29
CA ARG A 134 7.50 -3.36 20.08
C ARG A 134 6.43 -2.89 19.07
N LEU A 135 6.28 -3.62 17.96
CA LEU A 135 5.14 -3.51 17.02
C LEU A 135 3.80 -3.67 17.75
N LEU A 136 3.75 -4.61 18.70
CA LEU A 136 2.60 -4.97 19.52
C LEU A 136 2.47 -4.15 20.80
N SER A 137 3.18 -3.02 20.93
CA SER A 137 2.70 -1.99 21.85
C SER A 137 1.34 -1.55 21.32
N SER A 138 0.28 -2.25 21.76
CA SER A 138 -1.08 -2.13 21.22
C SER A 138 -1.60 -0.69 21.27
N PHE A 139 -0.97 0.14 22.10
CA PHE A 139 -1.23 1.57 22.19
C PHE A 139 -0.81 2.33 20.91
N SER A 140 0.45 2.23 20.49
CA SER A 140 0.98 3.02 19.36
C SER A 140 0.33 2.65 18.03
N TYR A 141 0.12 1.35 17.79
CA TYR A 141 -0.55 0.90 16.57
C TYR A 141 -2.02 1.36 16.52
N ASN A 142 -2.78 1.18 17.61
CA ASN A 142 -4.17 1.66 17.66
C ASN A 142 -4.25 3.17 17.56
N GLN A 143 -3.27 3.89 18.11
CA GLN A 143 -3.15 5.34 17.97
C GLN A 143 -2.89 5.75 16.52
N ILE A 144 -2.03 5.04 15.78
CA ILE A 144 -1.82 5.25 14.34
C ILE A 144 -3.14 5.04 13.58
N LEU A 145 -3.85 3.93 13.80
CA LEU A 145 -5.11 3.67 13.10
C LEU A 145 -6.20 4.70 13.43
N THR A 146 -6.35 5.06 14.70
CA THR A 146 -7.32 6.08 15.14
C THR A 146 -7.01 7.43 14.52
N THR A 147 -5.74 7.83 14.53
CA THR A 147 -5.28 9.08 13.91
C THR A 147 -5.47 9.05 12.40
N LEU A 148 -5.20 7.91 11.75
CA LEU A 148 -5.41 7.72 10.31
C LEU A 148 -6.89 7.87 9.95
N ALA A 149 -7.79 7.19 10.65
CA ALA A 149 -9.24 7.29 10.42
C ALA A 149 -9.74 8.73 10.59
N SER A 150 -9.34 9.40 11.69
CA SER A 150 -9.71 10.79 11.97
C SER A 150 -9.22 11.76 10.89
N ARG A 151 -7.97 11.62 10.43
CA ARG A 151 -7.40 12.44 9.36
C ARG A 151 -8.06 12.14 8.01
N CYS A 152 -8.27 10.88 7.69
CA CYS A 152 -8.97 10.46 6.48
C CYS A 152 -10.36 11.10 6.39
N ALA A 153 -11.15 11.04 7.47
CA ALA A 153 -12.44 11.71 7.57
C ALA A 153 -12.32 13.24 7.39
N SER A 154 -11.35 13.86 8.05
CA SER A 154 -11.12 15.33 7.97
C SER A 154 -10.75 15.81 6.57
N TYR A 155 -10.03 15.00 5.79
CA TYR A 155 -9.54 15.37 4.45
C TYR A 155 -10.38 14.77 3.30
N GLY A 156 -11.42 14.01 3.61
CA GLY A 156 -12.25 13.33 2.61
C GLY A 156 -11.50 12.24 1.84
N VAL A 157 -10.53 11.58 2.49
CA VAL A 157 -9.76 10.47 1.90
C VAL A 157 -10.36 9.16 2.38
N ARG A 158 -10.75 8.27 1.47
CA ARG A 158 -11.26 6.95 1.85
C ARG A 158 -10.12 6.07 2.37
N HIS A 159 -10.33 5.38 3.48
CA HIS A 159 -9.45 4.32 3.95
C HIS A 159 -10.13 2.94 3.91
N VAL A 160 -9.36 1.88 3.69
CA VAL A 160 -9.85 0.50 3.52
C VAL A 160 -8.99 -0.45 4.35
N PRO A 161 -9.56 -1.12 5.36
CA PRO A 161 -8.87 -2.21 6.06
C PRO A 161 -8.75 -3.43 5.15
N VAL A 162 -7.59 -4.10 5.18
CA VAL A 162 -7.36 -5.35 4.43
C VAL A 162 -6.77 -6.44 5.33
N ASN A 163 -7.06 -7.70 5.00
CA ASN A 163 -6.48 -8.84 5.70
C ASN A 163 -4.93 -8.83 5.62
N PRO A 164 -4.21 -8.87 6.75
CA PRO A 164 -2.74 -8.83 6.81
C PRO A 164 -2.04 -10.12 6.34
N ALA A 165 -2.77 -11.23 6.16
CA ALA A 165 -2.15 -12.54 6.03
C ALA A 165 -1.11 -12.60 4.89
N TRP A 166 0.13 -13.00 5.20
CA TRP A 166 1.23 -13.23 4.23
C TRP A 166 1.68 -12.00 3.40
N THR A 167 1.36 -10.76 3.83
CA THR A 167 1.76 -9.54 3.10
C THR A 167 3.27 -9.42 2.93
N SER A 168 4.07 -9.68 3.98
CA SER A 168 5.53 -9.59 3.93
C SER A 168 6.15 -10.64 2.99
N VAL A 169 5.69 -11.90 3.05
CA VAL A 169 6.19 -12.99 2.20
C VAL A 169 5.89 -12.70 0.73
N LEU A 170 4.66 -12.29 0.42
CA LEU A 170 4.27 -11.92 -0.93
C LEU A 170 4.97 -10.64 -1.39
N GLY A 171 5.18 -9.68 -0.50
CA GLY A 171 5.90 -8.44 -0.75
C GLY A 171 7.35 -8.71 -1.19
N GLN A 172 8.03 -9.56 -0.43
CA GLN A 172 9.39 -10.01 -0.73
C GLN A 172 9.46 -10.73 -2.06
N ALA A 173 8.59 -11.73 -2.26
CA ALA A 173 8.65 -12.59 -3.45
C ALA A 173 8.26 -11.83 -4.73
N ASN A 174 7.23 -10.99 -4.68
CA ASN A 174 6.66 -10.37 -5.88
C ASN A 174 7.24 -9.01 -6.22
N TYR A 175 7.71 -8.24 -5.22
CA TYR A 175 7.99 -6.82 -5.41
C TYR A 175 9.38 -6.40 -4.97
N ALA A 176 9.90 -6.90 -3.84
CA ALA A 176 11.17 -6.43 -3.29
C ALA A 176 12.34 -6.58 -4.30
N GLY A 177 12.56 -7.80 -4.81
CA GLY A 177 13.63 -8.04 -5.77
C GLY A 177 13.37 -7.43 -7.16
N VAL A 178 12.11 -7.45 -7.62
CA VAL A 178 11.74 -7.00 -8.98
C VAL A 178 11.82 -5.47 -9.11
N HIS A 179 11.43 -4.73 -8.07
CA HIS A 179 11.37 -3.27 -8.08
C HIS A 179 12.50 -2.62 -7.29
N GLY A 180 13.40 -3.40 -6.67
CA GLY A 180 14.48 -2.87 -5.83
C GLY A 180 13.96 -2.15 -4.58
N VAL A 181 12.83 -2.61 -4.03
CA VAL A 181 12.19 -2.00 -2.86
C VAL A 181 12.41 -2.84 -1.60
N SER A 182 12.27 -2.21 -0.44
CA SER A 182 12.27 -2.96 0.83
C SER A 182 11.09 -3.93 0.93
N VAL A 183 11.21 -4.94 1.79
CA VAL A 183 10.13 -5.90 2.04
C VAL A 183 8.85 -5.20 2.53
N ASP A 184 9.00 -4.19 3.40
CA ASP A 184 7.89 -3.39 3.95
C ASP A 184 7.16 -2.61 2.84
N GLN A 185 7.89 -2.00 1.90
CA GLN A 185 7.30 -1.35 0.72
C GLN A 185 6.62 -2.36 -0.22
N GLY A 186 7.22 -3.55 -0.36
CA GLY A 186 6.59 -4.67 -1.07
C GLY A 186 5.29 -5.13 -0.41
N ALA A 187 5.25 -5.19 0.91
CA ALA A 187 4.05 -5.52 1.69
C ALA A 187 2.96 -4.46 1.51
N ALA A 188 3.34 -3.18 1.55
CA ALA A 188 2.46 -2.05 1.24
C ALA A 188 1.83 -2.18 -0.17
N CYS A 189 2.60 -2.60 -1.18
CA CYS A 189 2.07 -2.88 -2.52
C CYS A 189 1.06 -4.03 -2.52
N VAL A 190 1.31 -5.11 -1.77
CA VAL A 190 0.36 -6.22 -1.61
C VAL A 190 -0.93 -5.75 -0.97
N ILE A 191 -0.85 -4.92 0.08
CA ILE A 191 -2.00 -4.32 0.78
C ILE A 191 -2.84 -3.48 -0.18
N ALA A 192 -2.20 -2.56 -0.93
CA ALA A 192 -2.88 -1.72 -1.92
C ALA A 192 -3.61 -2.56 -2.98
N ARG A 193 -2.92 -3.58 -3.52
CA ARG A 193 -3.49 -4.48 -4.53
C ARG A 193 -4.70 -5.25 -4.01
N ARG A 194 -4.66 -5.72 -2.76
CA ARG A 194 -5.79 -6.42 -2.13
C ARG A 194 -7.00 -5.52 -2.00
N ALA A 195 -6.81 -4.27 -1.56
CA ALA A 195 -7.91 -3.31 -1.47
C ALA A 195 -8.54 -2.98 -2.84
N LEU A 196 -7.77 -3.07 -3.92
CA LEU A 196 -8.26 -2.96 -5.30
C LEU A 196 -8.87 -4.26 -5.85
N GLY A 197 -8.95 -5.33 -5.06
CA GLY A 197 -9.53 -6.62 -5.48
C GLY A 197 -8.59 -7.52 -6.29
N PHE A 198 -7.30 -7.19 -6.40
CA PHE A 198 -6.35 -8.05 -7.11
C PHE A 198 -5.94 -9.28 -6.28
N SER A 199 -5.79 -10.40 -6.97
CA SER A 199 -5.31 -11.65 -6.37
C SER A 199 -3.92 -11.48 -5.73
N SER A 200 -3.79 -12.02 -4.52
CA SER A 200 -2.58 -12.06 -3.70
C SER A 200 -1.69 -13.29 -3.97
N ARG A 201 -1.77 -13.86 -5.18
CA ARG A 201 -0.92 -14.99 -5.58
C ARG A 201 0.51 -14.53 -5.90
N LEU A 202 1.45 -15.47 -5.85
CA LEU A 202 2.76 -15.30 -6.46
C LEU A 202 2.57 -14.92 -7.94
N ARG A 203 3.27 -13.89 -8.39
CA ARG A 203 3.29 -13.50 -9.80
C ARG A 203 3.82 -14.69 -10.60
N PRO A 204 3.24 -15.01 -11.77
CA PRO A 204 3.65 -16.20 -12.52
C PRO A 204 5.16 -16.22 -12.80
N ALA A 205 5.74 -15.07 -13.16
CA ALA A 205 7.20 -14.91 -13.34
C ALA A 205 8.02 -15.35 -12.13
N VAL A 206 7.55 -15.04 -10.91
CA VAL A 206 8.20 -15.41 -9.65
C VAL A 206 7.96 -16.89 -9.38
N ALA A 207 6.71 -17.36 -9.53
CA ALA A 207 6.36 -18.76 -9.33
C ALA A 207 7.20 -19.70 -10.21
N TRP A 208 7.51 -19.30 -11.45
CA TRP A 208 8.35 -20.09 -12.37
C TRP A 208 9.86 -20.02 -12.07
N ALA A 209 10.31 -19.05 -11.28
CA ALA A 209 11.71 -18.91 -10.88
C ALA A 209 12.03 -19.70 -9.60
N LEU A 210 11.01 -20.20 -8.89
CA LEU A 210 11.19 -21.00 -7.69
C LEU A 210 11.77 -22.40 -8.02
N PRO A 211 12.66 -22.95 -7.18
CA PRO A 211 13.17 -24.31 -7.34
C PRO A 211 12.04 -25.34 -7.40
N GLY A 212 12.05 -26.22 -8.40
CA GLY A 212 11.03 -27.26 -8.58
C GLY A 212 9.74 -26.83 -9.28
N ALA A 213 9.63 -25.57 -9.73
CA ALA A 213 8.48 -25.10 -10.49
C ALA A 213 8.37 -25.78 -11.86
N LYS A 214 7.31 -26.56 -12.08
CA LYS A 214 6.98 -27.08 -13.42
C LYS A 214 6.42 -25.93 -14.25
N ARG A 215 7.17 -25.48 -15.27
CA ARG A 215 6.59 -24.57 -16.28
C ARG A 215 5.37 -25.25 -16.87
N PRO A 216 4.22 -24.57 -17.01
CA PRO A 216 3.14 -25.13 -17.81
C PRO A 216 3.75 -25.47 -19.17
N SER A 217 3.56 -26.72 -19.62
CA SER A 217 3.88 -27.06 -21.00
C SER A 217 3.22 -25.98 -21.85
N ARG A 218 3.95 -25.46 -22.85
CA ARG A 218 3.29 -24.61 -23.86
C ARG A 218 2.18 -25.49 -24.41
N ILE A 219 0.95 -25.34 -23.91
CA ILE A 219 -0.23 -25.76 -24.65
C ILE A 219 -0.06 -24.98 -25.94
N GLY A 220 0.29 -25.70 -27.00
CA GLY A 220 0.46 -25.12 -28.31
C GLY A 220 -0.85 -24.42 -28.60
N ARG A 221 -0.89 -23.10 -28.41
CA ARG A 221 -1.84 -22.28 -29.14
C ARG A 221 -1.42 -22.53 -30.58
N LYS A 222 -2.10 -23.47 -31.25
CA LYS A 222 -2.10 -23.51 -32.71
C LYS A 222 -2.36 -22.06 -33.10
N PRO A 223 -1.47 -21.41 -33.87
CA PRO A 223 -1.79 -20.10 -34.40
C PRO A 223 -3.17 -20.23 -35.06
N PRO A 224 -4.07 -19.24 -34.90
CA PRO A 224 -5.34 -19.28 -35.61
C PRO A 224 -5.02 -19.56 -37.08
N VAL A 225 -5.63 -20.60 -37.63
CA VAL A 225 -5.49 -20.95 -39.03
C VAL A 225 -5.97 -19.72 -39.81
N GLY A 226 -5.05 -19.03 -40.49
CA GLY A 226 -5.37 -17.91 -41.37
C GLY A 226 -5.05 -16.49 -40.88
N THR A 227 -3.89 -16.23 -40.28
CA THR A 227 -3.38 -14.85 -40.24
C THR A 227 -1.91 -14.77 -40.63
N CYS A 228 -1.65 -14.47 -41.90
CA CYS A 228 -0.34 -14.04 -42.37
C CYS A 228 -0.07 -12.63 -41.82
N ILE A 229 0.63 -12.54 -40.69
CA ILE A 229 1.21 -11.26 -40.25
C ILE A 229 2.55 -11.13 -40.99
N ASN A 230 2.56 -10.36 -42.07
CA ASN A 230 3.79 -9.99 -42.76
C ASN A 230 4.62 -9.07 -41.85
N PHE A 231 5.61 -9.64 -41.15
CA PHE A 231 6.70 -8.86 -40.61
C PHE A 231 7.72 -8.59 -41.73
N ALA A 232 7.62 -7.40 -42.32
CA ALA A 232 8.71 -6.86 -43.12
C ALA A 232 9.96 -6.72 -42.23
N GLY A 233 11.02 -7.45 -42.56
CA GLY A 233 12.37 -7.17 -42.07
C GLY A 233 12.86 -7.99 -40.85
N ARG A 234 13.17 -9.27 -41.08
CA ARG A 234 14.45 -9.95 -40.73
C ARG A 234 14.27 -11.46 -40.85
N ARG A 235 14.78 -12.05 -41.94
CA ARG A 235 14.88 -13.52 -42.07
C ARG A 235 15.98 -14.03 -41.14
N ARG A 236 15.62 -14.74 -40.07
CA ARG A 236 16.52 -15.73 -39.45
C ARG A 236 16.28 -17.07 -40.13
N ARG A 237 17.29 -17.59 -40.84
CA ARG A 237 17.29 -18.97 -41.36
C ARG A 237 17.32 -19.93 -40.17
N TRP A 238 16.29 -20.77 -40.04
CA TRP A 238 16.39 -22.01 -39.28
C TRP A 238 16.83 -23.10 -40.27
N GLY A 239 18.03 -23.65 -40.07
CA GLY A 239 18.56 -24.73 -40.89
C GLY A 239 17.74 -26.00 -40.67
N SER A 240 17.12 -26.49 -41.74
CA SER A 240 16.57 -27.84 -41.83
C SER A 240 17.71 -28.82 -42.11
N ALA A 241 18.04 -29.66 -41.13
CA ALA A 241 18.85 -30.84 -41.37
C ALA A 241 18.00 -31.86 -42.14
N VAL A 242 18.36 -32.08 -43.40
CA VAL A 242 17.85 -33.19 -44.23
C VAL A 242 18.86 -34.33 -44.09
N PRO A 243 18.45 -35.57 -43.76
CA PRO A 243 19.36 -36.71 -43.78
C PRO A 243 19.67 -37.15 -45.22
N PRO A 244 20.91 -37.59 -45.53
CA PRO A 244 21.33 -37.86 -46.90
C PRO A 244 20.79 -39.20 -47.45
N GLY A 245 20.10 -39.08 -48.59
CA GLY A 245 20.37 -39.82 -49.83
C GLY A 245 20.16 -41.34 -49.87
N THR A 246 19.01 -41.78 -50.41
CA THR A 246 18.90 -43.02 -51.18
C THR A 246 18.96 -42.66 -52.66
N VAL A 247 19.89 -43.28 -53.37
CA VAL A 247 20.19 -43.07 -54.80
C VAL A 247 19.07 -43.70 -55.64
N VAL A 248 18.50 -42.93 -56.58
CA VAL A 248 17.67 -43.46 -57.67
C VAL A 248 18.53 -43.48 -58.93
N GLY A 249 18.80 -44.66 -59.46
CA GLY A 249 19.38 -44.86 -60.79
C GLY A 249 18.28 -45.23 -61.78
N CYS A 250 18.27 -44.56 -62.92
CA CYS A 250 17.39 -44.83 -64.07
C CYS A 250 17.69 -46.19 -64.71
N ALA A 251 16.62 -46.90 -65.08
CA ALA A 251 16.43 -47.56 -66.38
C ALA A 251 14.92 -47.72 -66.59
#